data_AF-J3GS68-F1
#
_entry.id   AF-J3GS68-F1
#
_cell.length_a   1.000
_cell.length_b   1.000
_cell.length_c   1.000
_cell.angle_alpha   90.00
_cell.angle_beta   90.00
_cell.angle_gamma   90.00
#
_symmetry.space_group_name_H-M   'P 1'
#
loop_
_entity.id
_entity.type
_entity.pdbx_description
1 polymer ?
#
loop_
_entity_poly.entity_id
_entity_poly.type
_entity_poly.pdbx_seq_one_letter_code
_entity_poly.pdbx_strand_id
1 'polypeptide(L)'
;MASANKQHKRASRAKAKAKQNRTQRAAAPVELDPNDDRIDFESVDLTELFKKMIDAEKISQQAMCTAFLEDPLLELVYEQEGEEGAMDFILAALIEYRQWSTETDEAGALAWIESPAFQADYVAASDAIAAQTQQKPN
;
A
#
# COMPACT_ATOMS: atom_id res chain seq x y z
N MET A 1 38.53 -15.60 48.40
CA MET A 1 37.31 -16.08 47.74
C MET A 1 36.44 -14.89 47.36
N ALA A 2 36.38 -14.53 46.07
CA ALA A 2 35.61 -13.37 45.61
C ALA A 2 34.13 -13.75 45.44
N SER A 3 33.22 -13.03 46.12
CA SER A 3 31.81 -13.42 46.25
C SER A 3 31.03 -13.33 44.93
N ALA A 4 30.12 -14.29 44.75
CA ALA A 4 29.21 -14.46 43.61
C ALA A 4 28.35 -13.21 43.29
N ASN A 5 28.23 -12.28 44.24
CA ASN A 5 27.39 -11.10 44.13
C ASN A 5 27.94 -10.04 43.14
N LYS A 6 29.27 -10.00 42.91
CA LYS A 6 29.87 -9.06 41.93
C LYS A 6 29.71 -9.52 40.48
N GLN A 7 29.56 -10.82 40.22
CA GLN A 7 29.37 -11.36 38.86
C GLN A 7 27.94 -11.10 38.35
N HIS A 8 26.94 -11.21 39.21
CA HIS A 8 25.53 -10.95 38.85
C HIS A 8 25.29 -9.51 38.38
N LYS A 9 25.98 -8.54 38.98
CA LYS A 9 25.86 -7.10 38.66
C LYS A 9 26.50 -6.71 37.31
N ARG A 10 27.49 -7.48 36.84
CA ARG A 10 28.07 -7.31 35.49
C ARG A 10 27.20 -7.93 34.40
N ALA A 11 26.59 -9.08 34.69
CA ALA A 11 25.67 -9.74 33.76
C ALA A 11 24.38 -8.94 33.51
N SER A 12 23.83 -8.25 34.53
CA SER A 12 22.63 -7.42 34.32
C SER A 12 22.89 -6.17 33.49
N ARG A 13 24.07 -5.55 33.64
CA ARG A 13 24.48 -4.38 32.84
C ARG A 13 24.74 -4.72 31.38
N ALA A 14 25.29 -5.90 31.07
CA ALA A 14 25.47 -6.35 29.70
C ALA A 14 24.12 -6.61 29.00
N LYS A 15 23.14 -7.20 29.70
CA LYS A 15 21.79 -7.42 29.15
C LYS A 15 21.01 -6.12 28.92
N ALA A 16 21.15 -5.13 29.80
CA ALA A 16 20.52 -3.82 29.62
C ALA A 16 21.07 -3.06 28.39
N LYS A 17 22.39 -3.12 28.16
CA LYS A 17 23.04 -2.45 27.02
C LYS A 17 22.71 -3.12 25.67
N ALA A 18 22.54 -4.44 25.65
CA ALA A 18 22.10 -5.18 24.47
C ALA A 18 20.63 -4.91 24.09
N LYS A 19 19.75 -4.69 25.08
CA LYS A 19 18.34 -4.36 24.81
C LYS A 19 18.18 -2.93 24.27
N GLN A 20 18.92 -1.96 24.82
CA GLN A 20 18.94 -0.58 24.29
C GLN A 20 19.48 -0.49 22.85
N ASN A 21 20.50 -1.28 22.51
CA ASN A 21 21.05 -1.27 21.14
C ASN A 21 20.13 -1.97 20.13
N ARG A 22 19.17 -2.79 20.60
CA ARG A 22 18.15 -3.42 19.76
C ARG A 22 16.94 -2.51 19.53
N THR A 23 16.59 -1.64 20.49
CA THR A 23 15.54 -0.62 20.30
C THR A 23 15.99 0.57 19.44
N GLN A 24 17.29 0.88 19.37
CA GLN A 24 17.81 1.89 18.43
C GLN A 24 17.87 1.41 16.97
N ARG A 25 17.63 0.11 16.72
CA ARG A 25 17.46 -0.48 15.38
C ARG A 25 16.01 -0.83 15.06
N ALA A 26 15.05 -0.46 15.91
CA ALA A 26 13.69 -0.26 15.42
C ALA A 26 13.77 0.98 14.54
N ALA A 27 13.40 0.82 13.27
CA ALA A 27 13.54 1.80 12.19
C ALA A 27 13.52 3.23 12.72
N ALA A 28 14.59 3.99 12.43
CA ALA A 28 14.49 5.44 12.53
C ALA A 28 13.20 5.82 11.79
N PRO A 29 12.32 6.65 12.37
CA PRO A 29 11.29 7.29 11.59
C PRO A 29 12.03 7.86 10.38
N VAL A 30 11.58 7.52 9.18
CA VAL A 30 12.05 8.22 7.99
C VAL A 30 11.84 9.69 8.32
N GLU A 31 12.91 10.43 8.57
CA GLU A 31 12.86 11.89 8.64
C GLU A 31 12.50 12.30 7.22
N LEU A 32 11.21 12.30 6.92
CA LEU A 32 10.66 13.02 5.79
C LEU A 32 11.17 14.45 5.97
N ASP A 33 11.93 14.94 4.99
CA ASP A 33 12.39 16.31 5.00
C ASP A 33 11.14 17.18 5.25
N PRO A 34 11.12 18.09 6.23
CA PRO A 34 9.97 18.95 6.47
C PRO A 34 9.59 19.83 5.25
N ASN A 35 10.45 19.85 4.22
CA ASN A 35 10.22 20.47 2.92
C ASN A 35 10.00 19.43 1.80
N ASP A 36 9.82 18.14 2.13
CA ASP A 36 9.39 17.12 1.20
C ASP A 36 7.88 17.26 1.03
N ASP A 37 7.48 17.93 -0.06
CA ASP A 37 6.07 18.14 -0.42
C ASP A 37 5.40 16.85 -0.96
N ARG A 38 6.09 15.70 -0.93
CA ARG A 38 5.57 14.40 -1.38
C ARG A 38 4.47 13.88 -0.47
N ILE A 39 3.50 13.24 -1.08
CA ILE A 39 2.38 12.60 -0.38
C ILE A 39 2.88 11.28 0.19
N ASP A 40 2.66 11.05 1.48
CA ASP A 40 2.87 9.73 2.07
C ASP A 40 1.74 8.78 1.64
N PHE A 41 1.96 8.07 0.54
CA PHE A 41 0.99 7.14 -0.03
C PHE A 41 0.74 5.91 0.84
N GLU A 42 1.58 5.61 1.84
CA GLU A 42 1.32 4.54 2.82
C GLU A 42 0.27 4.96 3.86
N SER A 43 0.06 6.27 4.06
CA SER A 43 -0.88 6.81 5.05
C SER A 43 -2.03 7.62 4.44
N VAL A 44 -2.10 7.70 3.10
CA VAL A 44 -3.18 8.39 2.39
C VAL A 44 -4.53 7.73 2.68
N ASP A 45 -5.56 8.55 2.93
CA ASP A 45 -6.91 8.04 3.15
C ASP A 45 -7.58 7.62 1.83
N LEU A 46 -7.67 6.31 1.60
CA LEU A 46 -8.30 5.72 0.42
C LEU A 46 -9.81 5.54 0.56
N THR A 47 -10.43 5.95 1.67
CA THR A 47 -11.85 5.69 1.95
C THR A 47 -12.77 6.21 0.86
N GLU A 48 -12.54 7.41 0.32
CA GLU A 48 -13.37 7.98 -0.73
C GLU A 48 -13.19 7.25 -2.08
N LEU A 49 -11.96 6.85 -2.41
CA LEU A 49 -11.69 6.00 -3.58
C LEU A 49 -12.43 4.66 -3.46
N PHE A 50 -12.33 4.01 -2.30
CA PHE A 50 -12.99 2.73 -2.08
C PHE A 50 -14.52 2.82 -2.12
N LYS A 51 -15.12 3.91 -1.62
CA LYS A 51 -16.56 4.13 -1.79
C LYS A 51 -16.97 4.25 -3.25
N LYS A 52 -16.23 5.01 -4.07
CA LYS A 52 -16.47 5.10 -5.52
C LYS A 52 -16.36 3.72 -6.18
N MET A 53 -15.33 2.95 -5.82
CA MET A 53 -15.13 1.59 -6.32
C MET A 53 -16.29 0.66 -5.95
N ILE A 54 -16.77 0.68 -4.71
CA ILE A 54 -17.95 -0.10 -4.27
C ILE A 54 -19.19 0.28 -5.09
N ASP A 55 -19.43 1.57 -5.30
CA ASP A 55 -20.59 2.02 -6.07
C ASP A 55 -20.50 1.58 -7.53
N ALA A 56 -19.31 1.57 -8.13
CA ALA A 56 -19.07 1.05 -9.47
C ALA A 56 -19.15 -0.49 -9.54
N GLU A 57 -18.70 -1.21 -8.50
CA GLU A 57 -18.74 -2.68 -8.45
C GLU A 57 -20.17 -3.22 -8.48
N LYS A 58 -21.16 -2.43 -8.00
CA LYS A 58 -22.59 -2.76 -8.13
C LYS A 58 -23.05 -2.88 -9.60
N ILE A 59 -22.33 -2.26 -10.53
CA ILE A 59 -22.58 -2.36 -11.97
C ILE A 59 -21.82 -3.57 -12.53
N SER A 60 -20.50 -3.58 -12.37
CA SER A 60 -19.63 -4.71 -12.72
C SER A 60 -18.24 -4.56 -12.11
N GLN A 61 -17.47 -5.66 -12.07
CA GLN A 61 -16.07 -5.62 -11.65
C GLN A 61 -15.21 -4.79 -12.61
N GLN A 62 -15.46 -4.87 -13.92
CA GLN A 62 -14.85 -3.95 -14.90
C GLN A 62 -15.13 -2.47 -14.56
N ALA A 63 -16.37 -2.11 -14.20
CA ALA A 63 -16.69 -0.72 -13.84
C ALA A 63 -15.94 -0.25 -12.58
N MET A 64 -15.77 -1.15 -11.61
CA MET A 64 -14.91 -0.89 -10.44
C MET A 64 -13.44 -0.69 -10.84
N CYS A 65 -12.89 -1.53 -11.71
CA CYS A 65 -11.54 -1.35 -12.24
C CYS A 65 -11.39 -0.01 -12.99
N THR A 66 -12.39 0.40 -13.77
CA THR A 66 -12.39 1.70 -14.45
C THR A 66 -12.38 2.85 -13.45
N ALA A 67 -13.24 2.80 -12.43
CA ALA A 67 -13.30 3.85 -11.40
C ALA A 67 -11.97 3.98 -10.62
N PHE A 68 -11.26 2.87 -10.41
CA PHE A 68 -9.94 2.86 -9.80
C PHE A 68 -8.86 3.44 -10.74
N LEU A 69 -8.82 2.97 -11.99
CA LEU A 69 -7.81 3.37 -12.97
C LEU A 69 -7.92 4.83 -13.43
N GLU A 70 -9.12 5.41 -13.37
CA GLU A 70 -9.36 6.83 -13.69
C GLU A 70 -9.16 7.77 -12.49
N ASP A 71 -8.89 7.25 -11.29
CA ASP A 71 -8.73 8.12 -10.13
C ASP A 71 -7.41 8.92 -10.23
N PRO A 72 -7.45 10.26 -10.05
CA PRO A 72 -6.27 11.12 -10.18
C PRO A 72 -5.15 10.78 -9.19
N LEU A 73 -5.44 10.02 -8.14
CA LEU A 73 -4.42 9.53 -7.23
C LEU A 73 -3.35 8.68 -7.94
N LEU A 74 -3.73 7.86 -8.92
CA LEU A 74 -2.76 7.02 -9.65
C LEU A 74 -1.77 7.85 -10.48
N GLU A 75 -2.24 8.95 -11.07
CA GLU A 75 -1.37 9.90 -11.79
C GLU A 75 -0.37 10.55 -10.83
N LEU A 76 -0.84 10.99 -9.65
CA LEU A 76 0.01 11.56 -8.61
C LEU A 76 1.06 10.58 -8.09
N VAL A 77 0.68 9.31 -7.88
CA VAL A 77 1.62 8.27 -7.45
C VAL A 77 2.66 8.03 -8.53
N TYR A 78 2.25 7.92 -9.80
CA TYR A 78 3.18 7.73 -10.91
C TYR A 78 4.16 8.89 -11.06
N GLU A 79 3.71 10.13 -10.88
CA GLU A 79 4.57 11.32 -10.94
C GLU A 79 5.63 11.35 -9.83
N GLN A 80 5.30 10.87 -8.63
CA GLN A 80 6.17 10.94 -7.45
C GLN A 80 7.09 9.72 -7.30
N GLU A 81 6.54 8.52 -7.51
CA GLU A 81 7.22 7.23 -7.25
C GLU A 81 7.61 6.49 -8.53
N GLY A 82 7.16 6.96 -9.70
CA GLY A 82 7.43 6.32 -10.99
C GLY A 82 6.61 5.05 -11.22
N GLU A 83 7.00 4.28 -12.24
CA GLU A 83 6.26 3.09 -12.68
C GLU A 83 6.23 1.97 -11.64
N GLU A 84 7.38 1.64 -11.04
CA GLU A 84 7.50 0.57 -10.06
C GLU A 84 6.69 0.89 -8.79
N GLY A 85 6.80 2.11 -8.28
CA GLY A 85 6.03 2.54 -7.11
C GLY A 85 4.52 2.65 -7.38
N ALA A 86 4.12 3.09 -8.57
CA ALA A 86 2.71 3.07 -8.97
C ALA A 86 2.16 1.64 -9.05
N MET A 87 2.93 0.68 -9.56
CA MET A 87 2.53 -0.73 -9.60
C MET A 87 2.37 -1.31 -8.19
N ASP A 88 3.31 -1.02 -7.29
CA ASP A 88 3.26 -1.45 -5.89
C ASP A 88 2.04 -0.84 -5.17
N PHE A 89 1.80 0.46 -5.36
CA PHE A 89 0.63 1.14 -4.83
C PHE A 89 -0.67 0.54 -5.36
N ILE A 90 -0.76 0.27 -6.67
CA ILE A 90 -1.94 -0.36 -7.28
C ILE A 90 -2.25 -1.69 -6.61
N LEU A 91 -1.24 -2.54 -6.43
CA LEU A 91 -1.41 -3.83 -5.78
C LEU A 91 -1.88 -3.66 -4.33
N ALA A 92 -1.22 -2.80 -3.56
CA ALA A 92 -1.55 -2.55 -2.15
C ALA A 92 -2.98 -2.01 -1.99
N ALA A 93 -3.36 -1.02 -2.80
CA ALA A 93 -4.69 -0.41 -2.76
C ALA A 93 -5.79 -1.41 -3.13
N LEU A 94 -5.57 -2.28 -4.12
CA LEU A 94 -6.53 -3.33 -4.49
C LEU A 94 -6.67 -4.41 -3.41
N ILE A 95 -5.57 -4.75 -2.73
CA ILE A 95 -5.58 -5.67 -1.60
C ILE A 95 -6.41 -5.07 -0.46
N GLU A 96 -6.12 -3.83 -0.07
CA GLU A 96 -6.83 -3.13 1.00
C GLU A 96 -8.32 -2.96 0.67
N TYR A 97 -8.63 -2.55 -0.56
CA TYR A 97 -10.02 -2.47 -1.06
C TYR A 97 -10.75 -3.80 -0.87
N ARG A 98 -10.11 -4.91 -1.23
CA ARG A 98 -10.75 -6.22 -1.18
C ARG A 98 -10.96 -6.72 0.25
N GLN A 99 -9.98 -6.49 1.13
CA GLN A 99 -10.09 -6.75 2.56
C GLN A 99 -11.24 -5.94 3.17
N TRP A 100 -11.34 -4.66 2.81
CA TRP A 100 -12.38 -3.76 3.32
C TRP A 100 -13.79 -4.11 2.81
N SER A 101 -13.93 -4.45 1.52
CA SER A 101 -15.24 -4.71 0.89
C SER A 101 -15.81 -6.10 1.19
N THR A 102 -14.97 -7.11 1.43
CA THR A 102 -15.41 -8.51 1.57
C THR A 102 -14.98 -9.20 2.87
N GLU A 103 -14.34 -8.48 3.80
CA GLU A 103 -13.78 -9.03 5.04
C GLU A 103 -12.83 -10.22 4.81
N THR A 104 -12.16 -10.25 3.66
CA THR A 104 -11.18 -11.29 3.33
C THR A 104 -9.80 -10.94 3.89
N ASP A 105 -8.91 -11.91 3.99
CA ASP A 105 -7.52 -11.69 4.37
C ASP A 105 -6.66 -11.30 3.15
N GLU A 106 -5.40 -10.93 3.39
CA GLU A 106 -4.47 -10.55 2.33
C GLU A 106 -4.29 -11.65 1.28
N ALA A 107 -4.22 -12.91 1.71
CA ALA A 107 -4.09 -14.04 0.81
C ALA A 107 -5.32 -14.20 -0.10
N GLY A 108 -6.53 -14.04 0.45
CA GLY A 108 -7.76 -14.06 -0.33
C GLY A 108 -7.87 -12.89 -1.29
N ALA A 109 -7.43 -11.70 -0.88
CA ALA A 109 -7.38 -10.52 -1.73
C ALA A 109 -6.39 -10.69 -2.89
N LEU A 110 -5.18 -11.19 -2.61
CA LEU A 110 -4.17 -11.46 -3.63
C LEU A 110 -4.65 -12.53 -4.61
N ALA A 111 -5.24 -13.62 -4.13
CA ALA A 111 -5.81 -14.67 -4.99
C ALA A 111 -6.94 -14.14 -5.90
N TRP A 112 -7.69 -13.14 -5.43
CA TRP A 112 -8.70 -12.47 -6.26
C TRP A 112 -8.06 -11.61 -7.36
N ILE A 113 -7.04 -10.81 -7.03
CA ILE A 113 -6.29 -9.99 -8.01
C ILE A 113 -5.61 -10.88 -9.05
N GLU A 114 -5.04 -12.01 -8.64
CA GLU A 114 -4.40 -12.98 -9.53
C GLU A 114 -5.41 -13.82 -10.35
N SER A 115 -6.71 -13.69 -10.07
CA SER A 115 -7.72 -14.48 -10.76
C SER A 115 -7.85 -14.08 -12.24
N PRO A 116 -8.08 -15.04 -13.15
CA PRO A 116 -8.28 -14.73 -14.57
C PRO A 116 -9.47 -13.79 -14.84
N ALA A 117 -10.49 -13.85 -13.99
CA ALA A 117 -11.66 -12.98 -14.09
C ALA A 117 -11.29 -11.53 -13.81
N PHE A 118 -10.58 -11.28 -12.70
CA PHE A 118 -10.12 -9.94 -12.36
C PHE A 118 -9.14 -9.38 -13.39
N GLN A 119 -8.16 -10.17 -13.83
CA GLN A 119 -7.21 -9.74 -14.85
C GLN A 119 -7.89 -9.36 -16.16
N ALA A 120 -8.89 -10.14 -16.59
CA ALA A 120 -9.65 -9.83 -17.79
C ALA A 120 -10.42 -8.51 -17.67
N ASP A 121 -11.10 -8.30 -16.54
CA ASP A 121 -11.86 -7.07 -16.28
C ASP A 121 -10.96 -5.85 -16.11
N TYR A 122 -9.79 -6.01 -15.47
CA TYR A 122 -8.79 -4.96 -15.31
C TYR A 122 -8.20 -4.53 -16.66
N VAL A 123 -7.81 -5.49 -17.51
CA VAL A 123 -7.31 -5.20 -18.86
C VAL A 123 -8.41 -4.55 -19.71
N ALA A 124 -9.65 -5.04 -19.66
CA ALA A 124 -10.76 -4.45 -20.39
C ALA A 124 -11.06 -3.01 -19.94
N ALA A 125 -10.93 -2.71 -18.65
CA ALA A 125 -11.03 -1.35 -18.12
C ALA A 125 -9.90 -0.45 -18.64
N SER A 126 -8.65 -0.91 -18.57
CA SER A 126 -7.48 -0.20 -19.10
C SER A 126 -7.63 0.11 -20.60
N ASP A 127 -8.03 -0.88 -21.41
CA ASP A 127 -8.25 -0.71 -22.85
C ASP A 127 -9.36 0.30 -23.14
N ALA A 128 -10.45 0.27 -22.36
CA ALA A 128 -11.54 1.22 -22.50
C ALA A 128 -11.10 2.66 -22.18
N ILE A 129 -10.29 2.86 -21.14
CA ILE A 129 -9.74 4.17 -20.78
C ILE A 129 -8.79 4.68 -21.88
N ALA A 130 -7.90 3.82 -22.37
CA ALA A 130 -6.97 4.16 -23.45
C ALA A 130 -7.71 4.52 -24.75
N ALA A 131 -8.82 3.84 -25.06
CA ALA A 131 -9.68 4.17 -26.19
C ALA A 131 -10.41 5.52 -26.00
N GLN A 132 -10.85 5.84 -24.78
CA GLN A 132 -11.51 7.10 -24.46
C GLN A 132 -10.56 8.30 -24.55
N THR A 133 -9.33 8.16 -24.04
CA THR A 133 -8.31 9.23 -24.10
C THR A 133 -7.89 9.55 -25.53
N GLN A 134 -7.84 8.55 -26.41
CA GLN A 134 -7.57 8.76 -27.85
C GLN A 134 -8.72 9.47 -28.60
N GLN A 135 -9.94 9.46 -28.05
CA GLN A 135 -11.12 10.05 -28.69
C GLN A 135 -11.44 11.48 -28.24
N LYS A 136 -10.77 12.03 -27.22
CA LYS A 136 -10.89 13.46 -26.87
C LYS A 136 -10.04 14.28 -27.84
N PRO A 137 -10.62 15.03 -28.81
CA PRO A 137 -9.85 16.01 -29.55
C PRO A 137 -9.49 17.15 -28.59
N ASN A 138 -8.21 17.52 -28.56
CA ASN A 138 -7.73 18.76 -27.94
C ASN A 138 -8.45 19.99 -28.55
#